data_AF-A0A1F9CRP9-F1
#
_entry.id   AF-A0A1F9CRP9-F1
#
_cell.length_a   1.000
_cell.length_b   1.000
_cell.length_c   1.000
_cell.angle_alpha   90.00
_cell.angle_beta   90.00
_cell.angle_gamma   90.00
#
_symmetry.space_group_name_H-M   'P 1'
#
loop_
_entity.id
_entity.type
_entity.pdbx_description
1 polymer ?
#
loop_
_entity_poly.entity_id
_entity_poly.type
_entity_poly.pdbx_seq_one_letter_code
_entity_poly.pdbx_strand_id
1 'polypeptide(L)'
;MACMRTRIAFLLAATCFAAAFALPFWKMTLVAPQYPDGLRVEVGVSGLSGDVGEINGLNHYIGMRKLQRAAEIELVFAPYGLAGFVLLALAAAFVCNRWLDLALLVPIAFPLVFLVDVSIWLWYFGNHLDPHAPLSTSVKPFTPLVLFWSHVGQFKTYSMVQGGFASSAIGSGLLCVGLWLRRRQANTSAAGQTVALAGALIIAALFLSGRNAAAFDLQGAIDHAPAGSTVAIPAGVHRGNFVVRRAMTLVPRGSPGSAVLDGGGQGRVLQVLAPDVTVRGLRIRNSGDSSDLEDSAVTVLAPRARIEQNRIENALFGIYLRGARGSVVRGNHIEGKDLPMMRR
;
A
#
# COMPACT_ATOMS: atom_id res chain seq x y z
N MET A 1 -8.54 -25.15 -34.63
CA MET A 1 -9.13 -25.17 -33.26
C MET A 1 -8.10 -25.31 -32.13
N ALA A 2 -7.02 -26.09 -32.27
CA ALA A 2 -6.06 -26.34 -31.18
C ALA A 2 -5.30 -25.08 -30.69
N CYS A 3 -4.83 -24.23 -31.62
CA CYS A 3 -4.17 -22.96 -31.27
C CYS A 3 -5.10 -22.03 -30.46
N MET A 4 -6.39 -21.97 -30.80
CA MET A 4 -7.39 -21.14 -30.12
C MET A 4 -7.58 -21.54 -28.66
N ARG A 5 -7.58 -22.85 -28.34
CA ARG A 5 -7.69 -23.34 -26.95
C ARG A 5 -6.51 -22.91 -26.08
N THR A 6 -5.30 -22.97 -26.64
CA THR A 6 -4.07 -22.52 -25.96
C THR A 6 -4.10 -21.02 -25.67
N ARG A 7 -4.53 -20.21 -26.64
CA ARG A 7 -4.65 -18.74 -26.46
C ARG A 7 -5.66 -18.37 -25.38
N ILE A 8 -6.83 -19.03 -25.38
CA ILE A 8 -7.87 -18.80 -24.38
C ILE A 8 -7.34 -19.08 -22.96
N ALA A 9 -6.59 -20.17 -22.75
CA ALA A 9 -6.02 -20.47 -21.44
C ALA A 9 -5.09 -19.35 -20.93
N PHE A 10 -4.20 -18.84 -21.79
CA PHE A 10 -3.29 -17.75 -21.43
C PHE A 10 -4.00 -16.40 -21.20
N LEU A 11 -5.03 -16.09 -22.00
CA LEU A 11 -5.84 -14.89 -21.80
C LEU A 11 -6.65 -14.95 -20.51
N LEU A 12 -7.25 -16.11 -20.18
CA LEU A 12 -7.94 -16.29 -18.91
C LEU A 12 -6.97 -16.19 -17.72
N ALA A 13 -5.76 -16.75 -17.85
CA ALA A 13 -4.72 -16.59 -16.83
C ALA A 13 -4.36 -15.11 -16.60
N ALA A 14 -4.17 -14.34 -17.68
CA ALA A 14 -3.91 -12.91 -17.61
C ALA A 14 -5.04 -12.16 -16.90
N THR A 15 -6.30 -12.48 -17.20
CA THR A 15 -7.47 -11.90 -16.52
C THR A 15 -7.48 -12.22 -15.03
N CYS A 16 -7.17 -13.46 -14.64
CA CYS A 16 -7.07 -13.85 -13.24
C CYS A 16 -5.98 -13.06 -12.48
N PHE A 17 -4.80 -12.88 -13.06
CA PHE A 17 -3.76 -12.05 -12.46
C PHE A 17 -4.16 -10.57 -12.40
N ALA A 18 -4.84 -10.05 -13.42
CA ALA A 18 -5.35 -8.68 -13.41
C ALA A 18 -6.41 -8.46 -12.33
N ALA A 19 -7.33 -9.42 -12.14
CA ALA A 19 -8.34 -9.36 -11.09
C ALA A 19 -7.73 -9.38 -9.68
N ALA A 20 -6.57 -10.02 -9.50
CA ALA A 20 -5.90 -10.11 -8.20
C ALA A 20 -5.42 -8.75 -7.66
N PHE A 21 -5.26 -7.71 -8.50
CA PHE A 21 -4.93 -6.36 -8.04
C PHE A 21 -5.98 -5.74 -7.11
N ALA A 22 -7.25 -6.10 -7.31
CA ALA A 22 -8.38 -5.52 -6.58
C ALA A 22 -8.77 -6.33 -5.34
N LEU A 23 -8.10 -7.44 -5.05
CA LEU A 23 -8.50 -8.40 -4.03
C LEU A 23 -7.41 -8.59 -2.98
N PRO A 24 -7.78 -8.75 -1.69
CA PRO A 24 -6.81 -9.11 -0.66
C PRO A 24 -6.24 -10.50 -0.94
N PHE A 25 -4.99 -10.72 -0.55
CA PHE A 25 -4.26 -11.98 -0.73
C PHE A 25 -4.32 -12.87 0.51
N TRP A 26 -4.23 -12.27 1.69
CA TRP A 26 -4.23 -13.00 2.95
C TRP A 26 -4.91 -12.19 4.05
N LYS A 27 -5.51 -12.88 5.01
CA LYS A 27 -6.19 -12.28 6.15
C LYS A 27 -5.85 -13.02 7.42
N MET A 28 -5.70 -12.28 8.51
CA MET A 28 -5.60 -12.78 9.87
C MET A 28 -6.63 -12.10 10.76
N THR A 29 -7.31 -12.88 11.57
CA THR A 29 -8.18 -12.41 12.66
C THR A 29 -7.60 -12.83 14.00
N LEU A 30 -7.29 -11.88 14.88
CA LEU A 30 -6.86 -12.13 16.25
C LEU A 30 -8.05 -11.94 17.19
N VAL A 31 -8.41 -12.98 17.95
CA VAL A 31 -9.49 -12.96 18.94
C VAL A 31 -8.90 -13.04 20.34
N ALA A 32 -9.32 -12.12 21.20
CA ALA A 32 -8.88 -12.00 22.59
C ALA A 32 -10.07 -11.74 23.52
N PRO A 33 -9.98 -12.00 24.83
CA PRO A 33 -11.06 -11.67 25.78
C PRO A 33 -11.49 -10.19 25.73
N GLN A 34 -10.53 -9.28 25.51
CA GLN A 34 -10.78 -7.83 25.38
C GLN A 34 -11.33 -7.44 23.99
N TYR A 35 -11.11 -8.29 22.98
CA TYR A 35 -11.54 -8.12 21.59
C TYR A 35 -12.38 -9.31 21.14
N PRO A 36 -13.60 -9.48 21.70
CA PRO A 36 -14.45 -10.64 21.41
C PRO A 36 -14.87 -10.70 19.94
N ASP A 37 -15.01 -9.55 19.27
CA ASP A 37 -15.33 -9.44 17.84
C ASP A 37 -14.12 -9.71 16.93
N GLY A 38 -12.91 -9.75 17.51
CA GLY A 38 -11.64 -9.96 16.84
C GLY A 38 -11.08 -8.73 16.10
N LEU A 39 -9.77 -8.67 16.01
CA LEU A 39 -9.01 -7.68 15.24
C LEU A 39 -8.58 -8.30 13.91
N ARG A 40 -8.90 -7.65 12.78
CA ARG A 40 -8.70 -8.19 11.44
C ARG A 40 -7.64 -7.40 10.70
N VAL A 41 -6.65 -8.11 10.14
CA VAL A 41 -5.65 -7.53 9.24
C VAL A 41 -5.69 -8.27 7.91
N GLU A 42 -5.73 -7.51 6.83
CA GLU A 42 -5.68 -8.01 5.46
C GLU A 42 -4.41 -7.52 4.76
N VAL A 43 -3.78 -8.41 3.99
CA VAL A 43 -2.63 -8.12 3.13
C VAL A 43 -3.13 -8.09 1.70
N GLY A 44 -3.02 -6.95 1.04
CA GLY A 44 -3.29 -6.78 -0.39
C GLY A 44 -2.05 -6.35 -1.17
N VAL A 45 -2.20 -6.21 -2.49
CA VAL A 45 -1.12 -5.76 -3.39
C VAL A 45 -0.67 -4.32 -3.09
N SER A 46 -1.59 -3.49 -2.56
CA SER A 46 -1.33 -2.10 -2.21
C SER A 46 -0.86 -1.87 -0.78
N GLY A 47 -0.71 -2.94 0.03
CA GLY A 47 -0.32 -2.84 1.43
C GLY A 47 -1.27 -3.56 2.40
N LEU A 48 -1.16 -3.19 3.67
CA LEU A 48 -1.96 -3.73 4.77
C LEU A 48 -3.22 -2.87 5.01
N SER A 49 -4.31 -3.51 5.43
CA SER A 49 -5.56 -2.84 5.82
C SER A 49 -6.21 -3.53 7.02
N GLY A 50 -7.22 -2.88 7.61
CA GLY A 50 -7.93 -3.34 8.81
C GLY A 50 -7.38 -2.76 10.10
N ASP A 51 -7.48 -3.50 11.20
CA ASP A 51 -7.16 -3.09 12.58
C ASP A 51 -5.65 -3.16 12.88
N VAL A 52 -4.83 -2.68 11.92
CA VAL A 52 -3.36 -2.76 11.98
C VAL A 52 -2.81 -1.92 13.13
N GLY A 53 -3.42 -0.76 13.39
CA GLY A 53 -3.03 0.15 14.47
C GLY A 53 -3.21 -0.50 15.85
N GLU A 54 -4.37 -1.10 16.09
CA GLU A 54 -4.71 -1.81 17.31
C GLU A 54 -3.77 -2.99 17.55
N ILE A 55 -3.55 -3.83 16.53
CA ILE A 55 -2.63 -4.96 16.65
C ILE A 55 -1.20 -4.47 16.91
N ASN A 56 -0.74 -3.39 16.29
CA ASN A 56 0.58 -2.83 16.60
C ASN A 56 0.70 -2.34 18.04
N GLY A 57 -0.37 -1.75 18.59
CA GLY A 57 -0.42 -1.37 20.00
C GLY A 57 -0.25 -2.59 20.91
N LEU A 58 -0.90 -3.71 20.59
CA LEU A 58 -0.71 -4.98 21.30
C LEU A 58 0.70 -5.55 21.14
N ASN A 59 1.24 -5.49 19.91
CA ASN A 59 2.57 -6.00 19.58
C ASN A 59 3.67 -5.31 20.40
N HIS A 60 3.51 -4.01 20.69
CA HIS A 60 4.44 -3.27 21.52
C HIS A 60 4.65 -3.89 22.91
N TYR A 61 3.59 -4.40 23.53
CA TYR A 61 3.68 -4.99 24.87
C TYR A 61 4.42 -6.34 24.88
N ILE A 62 4.29 -7.12 23.82
CA ILE A 62 4.93 -8.44 23.69
C ILE A 62 6.30 -8.35 22.97
N GLY A 63 6.73 -7.15 22.57
CA GLY A 63 8.00 -6.94 21.89
C GLY A 63 8.00 -7.33 20.41
N MET A 64 6.83 -7.52 19.80
CA MET A 64 6.73 -7.85 18.37
C MET A 64 6.88 -6.59 17.52
N ARG A 65 7.54 -6.71 16.37
CA ARG A 65 7.72 -5.60 15.42
C ARG A 65 6.37 -5.12 14.86
N LYS A 66 6.32 -3.86 14.43
CA LYS A 66 5.14 -3.29 13.75
C LYS A 66 4.87 -4.03 12.44
N LEU A 67 3.61 -4.36 12.19
CA LEU A 67 3.18 -5.12 11.02
C LEU A 67 3.52 -4.44 9.70
N GLN A 68 3.55 -3.10 9.64
CA GLN A 68 3.97 -2.37 8.44
C GLN A 68 5.43 -2.60 8.05
N ARG A 69 6.25 -3.12 8.99
CA ARG A 69 7.63 -3.51 8.70
C ARG A 69 7.76 -4.92 8.12
N ALA A 70 6.66 -5.67 8.05
CA ALA A 70 6.67 -6.97 7.40
C ALA A 70 6.65 -6.75 5.89
N ALA A 71 7.53 -7.44 5.18
CA ALA A 71 7.51 -7.48 3.71
C ALA A 71 7.56 -6.08 3.04
N GLU A 72 8.25 -5.09 3.61
CA GLU A 72 8.28 -3.72 3.07
C GLU A 72 8.72 -3.67 1.61
N ILE A 73 9.76 -4.42 1.26
CA ILE A 73 10.31 -4.48 -0.09
C ILE A 73 9.32 -5.20 -1.01
N GLU A 74 8.80 -6.34 -0.56
CA GLU A 74 7.89 -7.18 -1.30
C GLU A 74 6.57 -6.45 -1.59
N LEU A 75 6.02 -5.68 -0.65
CA LEU A 75 4.82 -4.88 -0.84
C LEU A 75 5.03 -3.72 -1.82
N VAL A 76 6.23 -3.12 -1.84
CA VAL A 76 6.59 -2.11 -2.85
C VAL A 76 6.68 -2.73 -4.25
N PHE A 77 7.22 -3.94 -4.37
CA PHE A 77 7.41 -4.60 -5.67
C PHE A 77 6.22 -5.44 -6.15
N ALA A 78 5.30 -5.82 -5.26
CA ALA A 78 4.16 -6.69 -5.56
C ALA A 78 3.29 -6.20 -6.75
N PRO A 79 2.95 -4.89 -6.88
CA PRO A 79 2.20 -4.41 -8.03
C PRO A 79 2.93 -4.63 -9.36
N TYR A 80 4.25 -4.42 -9.38
CA TYR A 80 5.06 -4.59 -10.58
C TYR A 80 5.25 -6.06 -10.93
N GLY A 81 5.44 -6.93 -9.93
CA GLY A 81 5.52 -8.38 -10.12
C GLY A 81 4.24 -8.94 -10.73
N LEU A 82 3.08 -8.56 -10.17
CA LEU A 82 1.77 -9.00 -10.68
C LEU A 82 1.48 -8.45 -12.08
N ALA A 83 1.86 -7.20 -12.38
CA ALA A 83 1.79 -6.64 -13.73
C ALA A 83 2.67 -7.44 -14.70
N GLY A 84 3.88 -7.82 -14.28
CA GLY A 84 4.77 -8.71 -15.02
C GLY A 84 4.10 -10.05 -15.34
N PHE A 85 3.37 -10.65 -14.41
CA PHE A 85 2.63 -11.90 -14.65
C PHE A 85 1.53 -11.75 -15.70
N VAL A 86 0.77 -10.65 -15.65
CA VAL A 86 -0.22 -10.31 -16.68
C VAL A 86 0.44 -10.19 -18.04
N LEU A 87 1.53 -9.43 -18.14
CA LEU A 87 2.25 -9.23 -19.40
C LEU A 87 2.85 -10.53 -19.95
N LEU A 88 3.43 -11.37 -19.09
CA LEU A 88 3.96 -12.68 -19.49
C LEU A 88 2.85 -13.61 -20.01
N ALA A 89 1.70 -13.64 -19.33
CA ALA A 89 0.55 -14.44 -19.78
C ALA A 89 -0.02 -13.93 -21.11
N LEU A 90 -0.15 -12.61 -21.28
CA LEU A 90 -0.56 -12.01 -22.56
C LEU A 90 0.45 -12.30 -23.68
N ALA A 91 1.74 -12.11 -23.42
CA ALA A 91 2.79 -12.42 -24.39
C ALA A 91 2.74 -13.89 -24.79
N ALA A 92 2.54 -14.79 -23.82
CA ALA A 92 2.43 -16.22 -24.10
C ALA A 92 1.23 -16.53 -24.99
N ALA A 93 0.11 -15.81 -24.93
CA ALA A 93 -1.02 -16.04 -25.83
C ALA A 93 -0.65 -15.87 -27.33
N PHE A 94 0.34 -15.03 -27.66
CA PHE A 94 0.68 -14.70 -29.05
C PHE A 94 2.07 -15.15 -29.49
N VAL A 95 2.99 -15.37 -28.54
CA VAL A 95 4.39 -15.71 -28.80
C VAL A 95 4.68 -17.14 -28.36
N CYS A 96 5.18 -17.94 -29.30
CA CYS A 96 5.65 -19.31 -29.07
C CYS A 96 7.18 -19.30 -28.95
N ASN A 97 7.70 -19.15 -27.73
CA ASN A 97 9.14 -19.17 -27.45
C ASN A 97 9.42 -20.02 -26.20
N ARG A 98 10.40 -20.94 -26.30
CA ARG A 98 10.81 -21.80 -25.18
C ARG A 98 11.25 -21.00 -23.95
N TRP A 99 11.87 -19.83 -24.16
CA TRP A 99 12.32 -18.95 -23.08
C TRP A 99 11.15 -18.26 -22.39
N LEU A 100 10.10 -17.93 -23.14
CA LEU A 100 8.87 -17.39 -22.58
C LEU A 100 8.12 -18.46 -21.78
N ASP A 101 8.09 -19.70 -22.28
CA ASP A 101 7.53 -20.85 -21.54
C ASP A 101 8.28 -21.11 -20.22
N LEU A 102 9.61 -20.94 -20.22
CA LEU A 102 10.42 -21.00 -18.99
C LEU A 102 10.12 -19.81 -18.06
N ALA A 103 9.96 -18.60 -18.60
CA ALA A 103 9.62 -17.42 -17.80
C ALA A 103 8.25 -17.56 -17.09
N LEU A 104 7.30 -18.28 -17.69
CA LEU A 104 6.01 -18.59 -17.07
C LEU A 104 6.11 -19.49 -15.83
N LEU A 105 7.25 -20.16 -15.59
CA LEU A 105 7.45 -20.90 -14.35
C LEU A 105 7.42 -20.00 -13.11
N VAL A 106 7.77 -18.72 -13.27
CA VAL A 106 7.74 -17.74 -12.18
C VAL A 106 6.29 -17.48 -11.69
N PRO A 107 5.34 -17.03 -12.53
CA PRO A 107 3.94 -16.90 -12.11
C PRO A 107 3.31 -18.23 -11.71
N ILE A 108 3.74 -19.37 -12.27
CA ILE A 108 3.24 -20.69 -11.86
C ILE A 108 3.67 -21.04 -10.42
N ALA A 109 4.90 -20.71 -10.04
CA ALA A 109 5.41 -20.96 -8.70
C ALA A 109 4.89 -19.98 -7.65
N PHE A 110 4.38 -18.82 -8.08
CA PHE A 110 4.02 -17.70 -7.22
C PHE A 110 3.07 -18.06 -6.06
N PRO A 111 1.97 -18.82 -6.22
CA PRO A 111 1.11 -19.17 -5.09
C PRO A 111 1.84 -19.95 -3.98
N LEU A 112 2.76 -20.85 -4.36
CA LEU A 112 3.57 -21.58 -3.40
C LEU A 112 4.56 -20.64 -2.70
N VAL A 113 5.28 -19.83 -3.49
CA VAL A 113 6.25 -18.85 -2.96
C VAL A 113 5.58 -17.89 -1.99
N PHE A 114 4.37 -17.40 -2.31
CA PHE A 114 3.60 -16.52 -1.43
C PHE A 114 3.31 -17.16 -0.07
N LEU A 115 2.84 -18.42 -0.04
CA LEU A 115 2.56 -19.09 1.24
C LEU A 115 3.83 -19.32 2.06
N VAL A 116 4.93 -19.65 1.40
CA VAL A 116 6.24 -19.81 2.05
C VAL A 116 6.72 -18.47 2.61
N ASP A 117 6.62 -17.40 1.83
CA ASP A 117 7.03 -16.05 2.24
C ASP A 117 6.23 -15.57 3.46
N VAL A 118 4.90 -15.68 3.43
CA VAL A 118 4.06 -15.36 4.60
C VAL A 118 4.43 -16.23 5.81
N SER A 119 4.77 -17.52 5.61
CA SER A 119 5.22 -18.40 6.70
C SER A 119 6.52 -17.90 7.33
N ILE A 120 7.47 -17.45 6.51
CA ILE A 120 8.76 -16.91 6.96
C ILE A 120 8.53 -15.64 7.78
N TRP A 121 7.67 -14.73 7.32
CA TRP A 121 7.37 -13.50 8.06
C TRP A 121 6.67 -13.77 9.38
N LEU A 122 5.69 -14.68 9.41
CA LEU A 122 5.01 -15.09 10.66
C LEU A 122 5.99 -15.71 11.66
N TRP A 123 6.91 -16.55 11.20
CA TRP A 123 7.96 -17.11 12.04
C TRP A 123 8.91 -16.01 12.56
N TYR A 124 9.37 -15.14 11.67
CA TYR A 124 10.34 -14.10 12.02
C TYR A 124 9.76 -13.15 13.08
N PHE A 125 8.53 -12.68 12.88
CA PHE A 125 7.87 -11.76 13.82
C PHE A 125 7.58 -12.41 15.18
N GLY A 126 7.17 -13.67 15.20
CA GLY A 126 6.86 -14.37 16.46
C GLY A 126 8.09 -14.89 17.22
N ASN A 127 9.26 -14.99 16.59
CA ASN A 127 10.50 -15.48 17.21
C ASN A 127 11.59 -14.42 17.45
N HIS A 128 11.43 -13.21 16.92
CA HIS A 128 12.35 -12.08 17.16
C HIS A 128 11.67 -10.99 17.98
N LEU A 129 11.20 -11.37 19.17
CA LEU A 129 10.58 -10.46 20.13
C LEU A 129 11.64 -9.68 20.92
N ASP A 130 11.36 -8.41 21.22
CA ASP A 130 12.20 -7.58 22.07
C ASP A 130 12.20 -8.10 23.53
N PRO A 131 13.34 -8.52 24.08
CA PRO A 131 13.41 -9.05 25.45
C PRO A 131 13.10 -7.98 26.51
N HIS A 132 13.18 -6.70 26.18
CA HIS A 132 12.92 -5.58 27.10
C HIS A 132 11.46 -5.09 27.08
N ALA A 133 10.58 -5.73 26.31
CA ALA A 133 9.18 -5.33 26.23
C ALA A 133 8.43 -5.60 27.56
N PRO A 134 7.39 -4.80 27.90
CA PRO A 134 6.70 -4.88 29.19
C PRO A 134 6.18 -6.28 29.57
N LEU A 135 5.75 -7.08 28.59
CA LEU A 135 5.20 -8.43 28.79
C LEU A 135 6.09 -9.52 28.17
N SER A 136 7.37 -9.25 27.91
CA SER A 136 8.30 -10.20 27.26
C SER A 136 8.46 -11.51 28.03
N THR A 137 8.35 -11.47 29.36
CA THR A 137 8.41 -12.65 30.24
C THR A 137 7.14 -13.50 30.24
N SER A 138 6.02 -12.95 29.74
CA SER A 138 4.71 -13.60 29.75
C SER A 138 4.37 -14.31 28.44
N VAL A 139 5.11 -14.05 27.36
CA VAL A 139 4.85 -14.60 26.02
C VAL A 139 6.10 -15.29 25.50
N LYS A 140 6.00 -16.61 25.29
CA LYS A 140 7.06 -17.41 24.65
C LYS A 140 7.05 -17.16 23.14
N PRO A 141 8.20 -17.31 22.45
CA PRO A 141 8.25 -17.31 20.99
C PRO A 141 7.19 -18.25 20.38
N PHE A 142 6.58 -17.80 19.30
CA PHE A 142 5.46 -18.48 18.67
C PHE A 142 5.50 -18.32 17.15
N THR A 143 4.72 -19.12 16.44
CA THR A 143 4.58 -18.98 14.98
C THR A 143 3.15 -19.31 14.61
N PRO A 144 2.33 -18.29 14.29
CA PRO A 144 0.97 -18.53 13.82
C PRO A 144 1.00 -19.32 12.51
N LEU A 145 -0.01 -20.17 12.31
CA LEU A 145 -0.15 -20.87 11.04
C LEU A 145 -0.58 -19.88 9.94
N VAL A 146 -0.04 -20.03 8.74
CA VAL A 146 -0.45 -19.23 7.56
C VAL A 146 -1.90 -19.52 7.18
N LEU A 147 -2.36 -20.73 7.44
CA LEU A 147 -3.71 -21.18 7.20
C LEU A 147 -4.29 -21.76 8.49
N PHE A 148 -5.58 -21.55 8.71
CA PHE A 148 -6.35 -22.03 9.84
C PHE A 148 -6.02 -21.33 11.17
N TRP A 149 -6.47 -21.93 12.26
CA TRP A 149 -6.37 -21.37 13.60
C TRP A 149 -5.05 -21.75 14.28
N SER A 150 -4.52 -20.86 15.09
CA SER A 150 -3.37 -21.07 15.97
C SER A 150 -3.58 -20.31 17.29
N HIS A 151 -2.79 -20.65 18.31
CA HIS A 151 -2.81 -19.99 19.61
C HIS A 151 -1.50 -19.23 19.85
N VAL A 152 -1.64 -18.03 20.41
CA VAL A 152 -0.52 -17.18 20.82
C VAL A 152 -0.77 -16.78 22.26
N GLY A 153 -0.20 -17.53 23.20
CA GLY A 153 -0.54 -17.38 24.62
C GLY A 153 -2.04 -17.61 24.86
N GLN A 154 -2.75 -16.57 25.30
CA GLN A 154 -4.20 -16.60 25.53
C GLN A 154 -5.04 -16.14 24.32
N PHE A 155 -4.39 -15.77 23.21
CA PHE A 155 -5.06 -15.30 22.00
C PHE A 155 -5.24 -16.42 20.98
N LYS A 156 -6.31 -16.32 20.20
CA LYS A 156 -6.56 -17.19 19.04
C LYS A 156 -6.36 -16.39 17.77
N THR A 157 -5.54 -16.87 16.86
CA THR A 157 -5.33 -16.26 15.54
C THR A 157 -5.92 -17.17 14.48
N TYR A 158 -6.74 -16.64 13.60
CA TYR A 158 -7.29 -17.36 12.45
C TYR A 158 -6.78 -16.73 11.16
N SER A 159 -6.03 -17.50 10.38
CA SER A 159 -5.39 -17.04 9.14
C SER A 159 -5.99 -17.76 7.94
N MET A 160 -6.20 -17.05 6.84
CA MET A 160 -6.62 -17.68 5.58
C MET A 160 -6.24 -16.85 4.36
N VAL A 161 -5.98 -17.54 3.27
CA VAL A 161 -5.87 -16.93 1.94
C VAL A 161 -7.19 -16.29 1.50
N GLN A 162 -7.09 -15.27 0.67
CA GLN A 162 -8.22 -14.47 0.20
C GLN A 162 -8.33 -14.52 -1.35
N GLY A 163 -9.25 -13.71 -1.91
CA GLY A 163 -9.59 -13.74 -3.33
C GLY A 163 -8.42 -13.47 -4.29
N GLY A 164 -7.47 -12.60 -3.91
CA GLY A 164 -6.30 -12.29 -4.72
C GLY A 164 -5.36 -13.48 -4.87
N PHE A 165 -5.17 -14.23 -3.78
CA PHE A 165 -4.43 -15.49 -3.81
C PHE A 165 -5.16 -16.55 -4.64
N ALA A 166 -6.47 -16.74 -4.40
CA ALA A 166 -7.26 -17.72 -5.14
C ALA A 166 -7.27 -17.43 -6.65
N SER A 167 -7.45 -16.17 -7.03
CA SER A 167 -7.38 -15.74 -8.44
C SER A 167 -6.01 -16.01 -9.04
N SER A 168 -4.93 -15.69 -8.32
CA SER A 168 -3.56 -15.96 -8.78
C SER A 168 -3.26 -17.47 -8.91
N ALA A 169 -3.79 -18.29 -8.00
CA ALA A 169 -3.66 -19.75 -8.07
C ALA A 169 -4.41 -20.34 -9.26
N ILE A 170 -5.63 -19.86 -9.54
CA ILE A 170 -6.38 -20.23 -10.75
C ILE A 170 -5.63 -19.81 -12.01
N GLY A 171 -5.11 -18.57 -12.05
CA GLY A 171 -4.26 -18.08 -13.15
C GLY A 171 -3.04 -18.98 -13.39
N SER A 172 -2.36 -19.38 -12.31
CA SER A 172 -1.22 -20.31 -12.35
C SER A 172 -1.62 -21.69 -12.90
N GLY A 173 -2.76 -22.23 -12.48
CA GLY A 173 -3.31 -23.48 -13.02
C GLY A 173 -3.63 -23.39 -14.51
N LEU A 174 -4.20 -22.27 -14.96
CA LEU A 174 -4.48 -22.01 -16.37
C LEU A 174 -3.20 -21.89 -17.20
N LEU A 175 -2.11 -21.31 -16.66
CA LEU A 175 -0.80 -21.32 -17.30
C LEU A 175 -0.27 -22.75 -17.49
N CYS A 176 -0.38 -23.61 -16.47
CA CYS A 176 -0.01 -25.02 -16.56
C CYS A 176 -0.80 -25.75 -17.66
N VAL A 177 -2.12 -25.54 -17.72
CA VAL A 177 -2.99 -26.09 -18.77
C VAL A 177 -2.57 -25.56 -20.15
N GLY A 178 -2.32 -24.26 -20.27
CA GLY A 178 -1.86 -23.62 -21.52
C GLY A 178 -0.53 -24.20 -22.03
N LEU A 179 0.45 -24.36 -21.14
CA LEU A 179 1.74 -24.99 -21.46
C LEU A 179 1.59 -26.46 -21.84
N TRP A 180 0.76 -27.21 -21.12
CA TRP A 180 0.47 -28.62 -21.43
C TRP A 180 -0.18 -28.79 -22.80
N LEU A 181 -1.18 -27.96 -23.14
CA LEU A 181 -1.82 -27.93 -24.45
C LEU A 181 -0.83 -27.57 -25.56
N ARG A 182 0.03 -26.58 -25.32
CA ARG A 182 1.09 -26.15 -26.25
C ARG A 182 2.09 -27.27 -26.53
N ARG A 183 2.57 -27.97 -25.50
CA ARG A 183 3.51 -29.10 -25.64
C ARG A 183 2.89 -30.27 -26.43
N ARG A 184 1.62 -30.59 -26.20
CA ARG A 184 0.90 -31.62 -26.97
C ARG A 184 0.78 -31.28 -28.46
N GLN A 185 0.63 -29.99 -28.78
CA GLN A 185 0.57 -29.50 -30.16
C GLN A 185 1.95 -29.50 -30.83
N ALA A 186 3.02 -29.17 -30.10
CA ALA A 186 4.39 -29.20 -30.64
C ALA A 186 4.85 -30.61 -31.05
N ASN A 187 4.34 -31.67 -30.39
CA ASN A 187 4.60 -33.06 -30.76
C ASN A 187 3.85 -33.55 -32.02
N THR A 188 3.02 -32.71 -32.66
CA THR A 188 2.22 -33.09 -33.85
C THR A 188 2.45 -32.19 -35.06
N SER A 189 3.31 -31.17 -35.00
CA SER A 189 3.60 -30.30 -36.15
C SER A 189 4.97 -29.64 -36.03
N ALA A 190 5.94 -30.15 -36.78
CA ALA A 190 7.15 -29.40 -37.14
C ALA A 190 6.82 -28.52 -38.36
N ALA A 191 6.43 -27.27 -38.12
CA ALA A 191 6.52 -26.19 -39.10
C ALA A 191 6.28 -24.87 -38.38
N GLY A 192 7.25 -23.97 -38.46
CA GLY A 192 7.12 -22.62 -37.93
C GLY A 192 6.09 -21.80 -38.68
N GLN A 193 5.66 -20.70 -38.07
CA GLN A 193 5.89 -19.37 -38.64
C GLN A 193 5.59 -18.29 -37.60
N THR A 194 6.51 -17.34 -37.59
CA THR A 194 6.41 -15.96 -37.13
C THR A 194 5.14 -15.27 -37.65
N VAL A 195 4.49 -14.51 -36.77
CA VAL A 195 3.86 -13.18 -36.95
C VAL A 195 2.75 -13.03 -35.92
N ALA A 196 2.93 -12.15 -34.95
CA ALA A 196 1.88 -11.32 -34.34
C ALA A 196 2.46 -10.48 -33.18
N LEU A 197 3.47 -9.65 -33.48
CA LEU A 197 3.97 -8.62 -32.55
C LEU A 197 3.00 -7.41 -32.41
N ALA A 198 1.89 -7.38 -33.15
CA ALA A 198 0.96 -6.25 -33.16
C ALA A 198 -0.17 -6.35 -32.10
N GLY A 199 -0.51 -7.55 -31.61
CA GLY A 199 -1.65 -7.74 -30.68
C GLY A 199 -1.35 -7.34 -29.24
N ALA A 200 -0.09 -7.48 -28.79
CA ALA A 200 0.33 -7.15 -27.43
C ALA A 200 0.47 -5.63 -27.20
N LEU A 201 0.74 -4.86 -28.25
CA LEU A 201 0.94 -3.40 -28.17
C LEU A 201 -0.37 -2.61 -28.03
N ILE A 202 -1.50 -3.13 -28.52
CA ILE A 202 -2.78 -2.40 -28.50
C ILE A 202 -3.47 -2.51 -27.13
N ILE A 203 -3.32 -3.63 -26.42
CA ILE A 203 -3.86 -3.77 -25.06
C ILE A 203 -2.97 -3.04 -24.04
N ALA A 204 -1.65 -3.01 -24.25
CA ALA A 204 -0.75 -2.17 -23.45
C ALA A 204 -0.98 -0.66 -23.67
N ALA A 205 -1.34 -0.23 -24.88
CA ALA A 205 -1.65 1.16 -25.20
C ALA A 205 -3.01 1.65 -24.64
N LEU A 206 -4.00 0.76 -24.49
CA LEU A 206 -5.28 1.11 -23.86
C LEU A 206 -5.20 1.29 -22.34
N PHE A 207 -4.18 0.74 -21.66
CA PHE A 207 -3.92 1.03 -20.25
C PHE A 207 -3.05 2.27 -20.01
N LEU A 208 -2.35 2.78 -21.03
CA LEU A 208 -1.57 4.03 -20.94
C LEU A 208 -2.35 5.29 -21.32
N SER A 209 -3.62 5.17 -21.71
CA SER A 209 -4.47 6.30 -22.10
C SER A 209 -5.30 6.88 -20.95
N GLY A 210 -4.86 6.69 -19.70
CA GLY A 210 -5.24 7.59 -18.62
C GLY A 210 -4.50 8.90 -18.81
N ARG A 211 -5.16 9.91 -19.39
CA ARG A 211 -4.65 11.29 -19.42
C ARG A 211 -4.25 11.72 -18.01
N ASN A 212 -2.96 11.61 -17.68
CA ASN A 212 -2.37 12.42 -16.62
C ASN A 212 -2.36 13.85 -17.15
N ALA A 213 -3.36 14.65 -16.76
CA ALA A 213 -3.08 16.07 -16.58
C ALA A 213 -1.86 16.10 -15.64
N ALA A 214 -0.73 16.64 -16.10
CA ALA A 214 0.49 16.68 -15.30
C ALA A 214 0.14 17.21 -13.91
N ALA A 215 0.17 16.32 -12.91
CA ALA A 215 -0.13 16.70 -11.55
C ALA A 215 0.86 17.80 -11.16
N PHE A 216 0.35 18.90 -10.62
CA PHE A 216 1.21 19.96 -10.14
C PHE A 216 2.13 19.39 -9.06
N ASP A 217 3.43 19.41 -9.29
CA ASP A 217 4.43 18.97 -8.33
C ASP A 217 4.54 20.01 -7.21
N LEU A 218 3.69 19.85 -6.19
CA LEU A 218 3.66 20.75 -5.04
C LEU A 218 4.96 20.70 -4.23
N GLN A 219 5.58 19.52 -4.08
CA GLN A 219 6.84 19.41 -3.34
C GLN A 219 7.97 20.11 -4.10
N GLY A 220 8.06 19.88 -5.42
CA GLY A 220 9.00 20.62 -6.27
C GLY A 220 8.78 22.14 -6.21
N ALA A 221 7.53 22.61 -6.20
CA ALA A 221 7.24 24.04 -6.05
C ALA A 221 7.71 24.61 -4.69
N ILE A 222 7.53 23.87 -3.60
CA ILE A 222 8.04 24.24 -2.26
C ILE A 222 9.58 24.25 -2.26
N ASP A 223 10.21 23.25 -2.87
CA ASP A 223 11.66 23.08 -2.86
C ASP A 223 12.42 24.07 -3.75
N HIS A 224 11.77 24.64 -4.75
CA HIS A 224 12.36 25.68 -5.61
C HIS A 224 11.94 27.10 -5.22
N ALA A 225 10.96 27.26 -4.33
CA ALA A 225 10.50 28.55 -3.86
C ALA A 225 11.62 29.29 -3.09
N PRO A 226 11.90 30.57 -3.42
CA PRO A 226 12.79 31.42 -2.63
C PRO A 226 12.29 31.58 -1.19
N ALA A 227 13.21 31.72 -0.24
CA ALA A 227 12.83 32.01 1.14
C ALA A 227 12.06 33.35 1.22
N GLY A 228 11.01 33.38 2.03
CA GLY A 228 10.06 34.50 2.18
C GLY A 228 9.00 34.59 1.08
N SER A 229 9.08 33.78 0.03
CA SER A 229 8.12 33.85 -1.09
C SER A 229 6.74 33.27 -0.75
N THR A 230 5.77 33.52 -1.63
CA THR A 230 4.43 32.93 -1.55
C THR A 230 4.26 31.86 -2.61
N VAL A 231 3.94 30.64 -2.20
CA VAL A 231 3.59 29.52 -3.08
C VAL A 231 2.07 29.45 -3.20
N ALA A 232 1.55 29.86 -4.36
CA ALA A 232 0.14 29.78 -4.70
C ALA A 232 -0.18 28.41 -5.30
N ILE A 233 -0.78 27.53 -4.48
CA ILE A 233 -1.09 26.13 -4.79
C ILE A 233 -2.32 26.06 -5.69
N PRO A 234 -2.25 25.52 -6.91
CA PRO A 234 -3.40 25.36 -7.80
C PRO A 234 -4.59 24.65 -7.11
N ALA A 235 -5.81 25.02 -7.50
CA ALA A 235 -6.99 24.29 -7.06
C ALA A 235 -6.91 22.81 -7.47
N GLY A 236 -7.38 21.91 -6.61
CA GLY A 236 -7.31 20.47 -6.82
C GLY A 236 -6.72 19.71 -5.64
N VAL A 237 -6.62 18.38 -5.80
CA VAL A 237 -6.11 17.46 -4.79
C VAL A 237 -4.63 17.17 -5.06
N HIS A 238 -3.78 17.55 -4.12
CA HIS A 238 -2.35 17.31 -4.12
C HIS A 238 -2.06 16.18 -3.13
N ARG A 239 -1.82 14.97 -3.65
CA ARG A 239 -1.57 13.78 -2.84
C ARG A 239 -0.10 13.69 -2.44
N GLY A 240 0.16 13.47 -1.17
CA GLY A 240 1.51 13.24 -0.65
C GLY A 240 1.75 13.84 0.74
N ASN A 241 2.97 13.67 1.23
CA ASN A 241 3.46 14.24 2.47
C ASN A 241 4.47 15.33 2.14
N PHE A 242 4.14 16.57 2.50
CA PHE A 242 4.88 17.75 2.09
C PHE A 242 5.78 18.27 3.20
N VAL A 243 6.96 18.75 2.85
CA VAL A 243 7.95 19.27 3.81
C VAL A 243 8.39 20.67 3.42
N VAL A 244 8.21 21.63 4.34
CA VAL A 244 8.59 23.03 4.17
C VAL A 244 9.88 23.30 4.91
N ARG A 245 10.97 23.46 4.15
CA ARG A 245 12.34 23.65 4.69
C ARG A 245 12.85 25.09 4.64
N ARG A 246 12.07 26.02 4.08
CA ARG A 246 12.40 27.45 4.02
C ARG A 246 11.21 28.28 4.49
N ALA A 247 11.47 29.49 5.02
CA ALA A 247 10.41 30.43 5.34
C ALA A 247 9.60 30.73 4.07
N MET A 248 8.27 30.67 4.12
CA MET A 248 7.40 30.95 2.97
C MET A 248 5.93 31.04 3.38
N THR A 249 5.08 31.49 2.47
CA THR A 249 3.62 31.50 2.64
C THR A 249 2.98 30.50 1.66
N LEU A 250 2.23 29.53 2.17
CA LEU A 250 1.43 28.59 1.39
C LEU A 250 -0.04 29.04 1.38
N VAL A 251 -0.59 29.28 0.20
CA VAL A 251 -1.99 29.71 -0.01
C VAL A 251 -2.61 29.03 -1.23
N PRO A 252 -3.94 28.84 -1.27
CA PRO A 252 -4.60 28.37 -2.47
C PRO A 252 -4.55 29.44 -3.57
N ARG A 253 -4.39 29.00 -4.83
CA ARG A 253 -4.58 29.80 -6.04
C ARG A 253 -6.07 29.78 -6.38
N GLY A 254 -6.86 30.54 -5.63
CA GLY A 254 -8.31 30.61 -5.76
C GLY A 254 -8.99 30.85 -4.41
N SER A 255 -10.28 30.51 -4.32
CA SER A 255 -11.04 30.63 -3.07
C SER A 255 -10.44 29.77 -1.94
N PRO A 256 -10.58 30.16 -0.66
CA PRO A 256 -10.17 29.33 0.47
C PRO A 256 -10.72 27.90 0.37
N GLY A 257 -9.88 26.91 0.63
CA GLY A 257 -10.20 25.49 0.55
C GLY A 257 -10.16 24.88 -0.86
N SER A 258 -9.87 25.66 -1.91
CA SER A 258 -9.77 25.14 -3.29
C SER A 258 -8.56 24.24 -3.53
N ALA A 259 -7.48 24.43 -2.76
CA ALA A 259 -6.32 23.54 -2.75
C ALA A 259 -6.42 22.55 -1.58
N VAL A 260 -6.39 21.26 -1.89
CA VAL A 260 -6.48 20.15 -0.93
C VAL A 260 -5.14 19.44 -0.85
N LEU A 261 -4.55 19.39 0.34
CA LEU A 261 -3.38 18.57 0.64
C LEU A 261 -3.89 17.26 1.26
N ASP A 262 -3.59 16.13 0.61
CA ASP A 262 -4.16 14.82 0.97
C ASP A 262 -3.05 13.82 1.28
N GLY A 263 -2.91 13.44 2.56
CA GLY A 263 -1.87 12.51 3.01
C GLY A 263 -2.15 11.05 2.66
N GLY A 264 -3.28 10.74 2.01
CA GLY A 264 -3.61 9.37 1.61
C GLY A 264 -3.81 8.39 2.77
N GLY A 265 -3.98 8.89 3.99
CA GLY A 265 -4.11 8.07 5.20
C GLY A 265 -2.76 7.62 5.77
N GLN A 266 -1.65 8.24 5.38
CA GLN A 266 -0.31 7.87 5.83
C GLN A 266 0.50 9.09 6.30
N GLY A 267 1.22 8.94 7.42
CA GLY A 267 2.20 9.92 7.89
C GLY A 267 1.64 11.30 8.23
N ARG A 268 2.55 12.28 8.27
CA ARG A 268 2.24 13.71 8.48
C ARG A 268 2.00 14.39 7.15
N VAL A 269 0.86 15.07 6.96
CA VAL A 269 0.48 15.64 5.66
C VAL A 269 1.36 16.83 5.29
N LEU A 270 1.55 17.77 6.22
CA LEU A 270 2.40 18.94 6.03
C LEU A 270 3.34 19.14 7.22
N GLN A 271 4.65 19.07 6.97
CA GLN A 271 5.69 19.28 7.98
C GLN A 271 6.38 20.64 7.76
N VAL A 272 6.26 21.52 8.74
CA VAL A 272 6.87 22.85 8.77
C VAL A 272 8.15 22.79 9.59
N LEU A 273 9.30 22.81 8.90
CA LEU A 273 10.64 22.70 9.50
C LEU A 273 11.39 24.03 9.56
N ALA A 274 10.89 25.07 8.89
CA ALA A 274 11.50 26.39 8.85
C ALA A 274 10.70 27.43 9.65
N PRO A 275 11.38 28.45 10.21
CA PRO A 275 10.69 29.51 10.91
C PRO A 275 9.90 30.40 9.94
N ASP A 276 8.97 31.19 10.49
CA ASP A 276 8.25 32.24 9.75
C ASP A 276 7.43 31.71 8.56
N VAL A 277 7.00 30.44 8.62
CA VAL A 277 6.13 29.82 7.62
C VAL A 277 4.67 30.15 7.91
N THR A 278 3.95 30.62 6.89
CA THR A 278 2.50 30.85 6.96
C THR A 278 1.78 29.80 6.12
N VAL A 279 0.82 29.08 6.71
CA VAL A 279 -0.06 28.13 6.02
C VAL A 279 -1.48 28.68 6.15
N ARG A 280 -2.09 29.10 5.03
CA ARG A 280 -3.38 29.79 5.09
C ARG A 280 -4.37 29.37 4.03
N GLY A 281 -5.62 29.15 4.45
CA GLY A 281 -6.74 28.93 3.52
C GLY A 281 -6.71 27.58 2.81
N LEU A 282 -5.92 26.62 3.26
CA LEU A 282 -5.82 25.29 2.65
C LEU A 282 -6.83 24.32 3.26
N ARG A 283 -7.22 23.30 2.49
CA ARG A 283 -7.84 22.10 3.04
C ARG A 283 -6.77 21.03 3.21
N ILE A 284 -6.64 20.44 4.39
CA ILE A 284 -5.59 19.47 4.70
C ILE A 284 -6.25 18.24 5.31
N ARG A 285 -6.07 17.07 4.71
CA ARG A 285 -6.83 15.88 5.12
C ARG A 285 -6.08 14.58 5.03
N ASN A 286 -6.67 13.56 5.66
CA ASN A 286 -6.26 12.16 5.58
C ASN A 286 -4.81 11.96 6.06
N SER A 287 -4.50 12.37 7.29
CA SER A 287 -3.22 11.99 7.90
C SER A 287 -3.16 10.49 8.17
N GLY A 288 -1.98 9.99 8.51
CA GLY A 288 -1.83 8.69 9.16
C GLY A 288 -2.55 8.60 10.51
N ASP A 289 -2.52 7.42 11.10
CA ASP A 289 -3.16 7.04 12.36
C ASP A 289 -2.16 6.59 13.43
N SER A 290 -0.85 6.74 13.19
CA SER A 290 0.17 6.36 14.18
C SER A 290 0.36 7.43 15.25
N SER A 291 -0.11 7.13 16.47
CA SER A 291 0.16 7.97 17.66
C SER A 291 1.66 8.07 17.98
N ASP A 292 2.41 6.97 17.83
CA ASP A 292 3.87 6.95 18.08
C ASP A 292 4.65 7.86 17.13
N LEU A 293 4.23 7.93 15.87
CA LEU A 293 4.84 8.78 14.87
C LEU A 293 4.23 10.19 14.87
N GLU A 294 3.28 10.47 15.77
CA GLU A 294 2.63 11.77 15.89
C GLU A 294 2.05 12.23 14.53
N ASP A 295 1.37 11.30 13.85
CA ASP A 295 0.79 11.56 12.54
C ASP A 295 -0.22 12.71 12.62
N SER A 296 0.01 13.74 11.81
CA SER A 296 -0.75 14.98 11.91
C SER A 296 -1.05 15.60 10.56
N ALA A 297 -2.12 16.38 10.47
CA ALA A 297 -2.38 17.17 9.28
C ALA A 297 -1.32 18.28 9.12
N VAL A 298 -1.01 19.00 10.20
CA VAL A 298 0.07 20.00 10.20
C VAL A 298 1.00 19.79 11.38
N THR A 299 2.25 19.41 11.10
CA THR A 299 3.33 19.34 12.08
C THR A 299 4.17 20.60 12.00
N VAL A 300 4.38 21.30 13.11
CA VAL A 300 5.24 22.48 13.15
C VAL A 300 6.39 22.24 14.12
N LEU A 301 7.60 22.20 13.57
CA LEU A 301 8.86 21.93 14.27
C LEU A 301 9.78 23.16 14.37
N ALA A 302 9.27 24.35 14.02
CA ALA A 302 10.03 25.59 13.95
C ALA A 302 9.23 26.79 14.50
N PRO A 303 9.91 27.85 14.99
CA PRO A 303 9.24 28.98 15.66
C PRO A 303 8.54 29.93 14.68
N ARG A 304 7.61 30.73 15.20
CA ARG A 304 6.90 31.81 14.50
C ARG A 304 6.11 31.38 13.25
N ALA A 305 5.61 30.15 13.24
CA ALA A 305 4.71 29.70 12.20
C ALA A 305 3.31 30.34 12.37
N ARG A 306 2.60 30.59 11.27
CA ARG A 306 1.22 31.05 11.29
C ARG A 306 0.34 30.03 10.57
N ILE A 307 -0.49 29.32 11.32
CA ILE A 307 -1.44 28.35 10.77
C ILE A 307 -2.83 28.97 10.87
N GLU A 308 -3.35 29.47 9.76
CA GLU A 308 -4.51 30.38 9.76
C GLU A 308 -5.60 29.95 8.78
N GLN A 309 -6.87 29.99 9.17
CA GLN A 309 -7.99 29.84 8.23
C GLN A 309 -7.96 28.54 7.39
N ASN A 310 -7.34 27.48 7.91
CA ASN A 310 -7.29 26.19 7.23
C ASN A 310 -8.48 25.31 7.65
N ARG A 311 -8.89 24.41 6.75
CA ARG A 311 -9.85 23.35 7.05
C ARG A 311 -9.10 22.03 7.15
N ILE A 312 -9.06 21.45 8.34
CA ILE A 312 -8.40 20.18 8.63
C ILE A 312 -9.47 19.11 8.83
N GLU A 313 -9.37 18.01 8.11
CA GLU A 313 -10.35 16.92 8.09
C GLU A 313 -9.65 15.57 8.21
N ASN A 314 -10.25 14.59 8.87
CA ASN A 314 -9.74 13.22 8.91
C ASN A 314 -8.26 13.13 9.33
N ALA A 315 -7.89 13.83 10.41
CA ALA A 315 -6.54 13.88 10.93
C ALA A 315 -6.47 13.26 12.34
N LEU A 316 -5.46 12.41 12.62
CA LEU A 316 -5.21 11.87 13.96
C LEU A 316 -4.92 13.03 14.92
N PHE A 317 -3.85 13.78 14.65
CA PHE A 317 -3.61 15.08 15.27
C PHE A 317 -3.85 16.19 14.24
N GLY A 318 -4.71 17.16 14.56
CA GLY A 318 -4.99 18.28 13.65
C GLY A 318 -3.76 19.16 13.40
N ILE A 319 -3.32 19.86 14.43
CA ILE A 319 -2.11 20.70 14.40
C ILE A 319 -1.22 20.28 15.57
N TYR A 320 -0.03 19.78 15.27
CA TYR A 320 0.96 19.37 16.26
C TYR A 320 2.11 20.39 16.30
N LEU A 321 2.32 21.02 17.46
CA LEU A 321 3.35 22.04 17.66
C LEU A 321 4.44 21.52 18.61
N ARG A 322 5.69 21.47 18.15
CA ARG A 322 6.84 21.07 18.97
C ARG A 322 8.04 21.97 18.68
N GLY A 323 8.57 22.64 19.71
CA GLY A 323 9.62 23.65 19.52
C GLY A 323 9.16 24.90 18.75
N ALA A 324 7.85 25.06 18.53
CA ALA A 324 7.26 26.09 17.68
C ALA A 324 6.94 27.40 18.44
N ARG A 325 7.93 27.96 19.15
CA ARG A 325 7.74 29.17 19.97
C ARG A 325 7.26 30.36 19.14
N GLY A 326 6.32 31.14 19.68
CA GLY A 326 5.80 32.35 19.02
C GLY A 326 4.92 32.07 17.79
N SER A 327 4.49 30.82 17.57
CA SER A 327 3.58 30.46 16.50
C SER A 327 2.14 30.87 16.83
N VAL A 328 1.37 31.21 15.79
CA VAL A 328 -0.04 31.60 15.89
C VAL A 328 -0.90 30.56 15.19
N VAL A 329 -1.91 30.05 15.88
CA VAL A 329 -2.93 29.16 15.34
C VAL A 329 -4.27 29.86 15.48
N ARG A 330 -4.89 30.32 14.39
CA ARG A 330 -6.15 31.09 14.46
C ARG A 330 -7.11 30.81 13.30
N GLY A 331 -8.41 30.79 13.61
CA GLY A 331 -9.46 30.66 12.59
C GLY A 331 -9.43 29.35 11.80
N ASN A 332 -8.77 28.29 12.30
CA ASN A 332 -8.79 26.98 11.65
C ASN A 332 -10.05 26.22 12.09
N HIS A 333 -10.61 25.43 11.16
CA HIS A 333 -11.65 24.45 11.46
C HIS A 333 -11.01 23.07 11.45
N ILE A 334 -11.11 22.32 12.55
CA ILE A 334 -10.41 21.03 12.72
C ILE A 334 -11.43 19.96 13.07
N GLU A 335 -11.51 18.96 12.21
CA GLU A 335 -12.30 17.74 12.38
C GLU A 335 -11.33 16.56 12.46
N GLY A 336 -11.36 15.87 13.60
CA GLY A 336 -10.50 14.71 13.85
C GLY A 336 -10.88 13.51 12.97
N LYS A 337 -9.95 12.55 12.86
CA LYS A 337 -10.27 11.25 12.28
C LYS A 337 -11.29 10.53 13.17
N ASP A 338 -12.32 9.97 12.55
CA ASP A 338 -13.28 9.08 13.21
C ASP A 338 -12.59 7.72 13.46
N LEU A 339 -11.78 7.69 14.52
CA LEU A 339 -11.18 6.46 15.00
C LEU A 339 -12.11 5.84 16.05
N PRO A 340 -12.23 4.50 16.08
CA PRO A 340 -12.84 3.86 17.24
C PRO A 340 -12.15 4.38 18.49
N MET A 341 -12.91 4.84 19.48
CA MET A 341 -12.33 5.20 20.77
C MET A 341 -11.47 4.02 21.21
N MET A 342 -10.17 4.24 21.38
CA MET A 342 -9.30 3.28 22.04
C MET A 342 -9.96 2.96 23.38
N ARG A 343 -10.51 1.74 23.49
CA ARG A 343 -11.02 1.23 24.77
C ARG A 343 -9.79 1.15 25.67
N ARG A 344 -9.67 2.11 26.59
CA ARG A 344 -8.62 2.13 27.60
C ARG A 344 -8.77 0.96 28.55
#